data_AF-A0A6S7LV78-F1
#
_entry.id   AF-A0A6S7LV78-F1
#
_cell.length_a   1.000
_cell.length_b   1.000
_cell.length_c   1.000
_cell.angle_alpha   90.00
_cell.angle_beta   90.00
_cell.angle_gamma   90.00
#
_symmetry.space_group_name_H-M   'P 1'
#
loop_
_entity.id
_entity.type
_entity.pdbx_description
1 polymer ?
#
loop_
_entity_poly.entity_id
_entity_poly.type
_entity_poly.pdbx_seq_one_letter_code
_entity_poly.pdbx_strand_id
1 'polypeptide(L)'
;MSDDEIDEMVCGIGLKLPTFSTKSTERWFQCCEAAFRLKKITSSNTKYDHCLSKIDPETFDDVCLTDLENSEDPYGDFKEAVLSRYSLSPEDRVEAALAYEVDDIRSGYQRIKSLLDKSRVPDLHVALTKELLLRSLTDTQRATARAFNSLKIEDFVKAIDDIRRRSTGQKPAGAEITAIGSEKGKKNRICRLHFKFGVKATRCEQPKTCPFGNKNTTPANSNPSSN
;
A
#
# COMPACT_ATOMS: atom_id res chain seq x y z
N MET A 1 -21.40 -47.71 42.83
CA MET A 1 -20.30 -48.23 42.00
C MET A 1 -20.66 -47.83 40.57
N SER A 2 -20.80 -46.55 40.25
CA SER A 2 -19.81 -45.46 40.27
C SER A 2 -18.75 -45.69 39.20
N ASP A 3 -19.17 -45.66 37.93
CA ASP A 3 -18.31 -45.32 36.81
C ASP A 3 -18.61 -43.85 36.48
N ASP A 4 -17.75 -42.97 36.98
CA ASP A 4 -17.78 -41.53 36.70
C ASP A 4 -17.35 -41.31 35.25
N GLU A 5 -18.34 -41.06 34.41
CA GLU A 5 -18.20 -40.46 33.08
C GLU A 5 -17.66 -39.04 33.27
N ILE A 6 -16.35 -38.84 33.07
CA ILE A 6 -15.76 -37.51 32.96
C ILE A 6 -16.23 -36.94 31.62
N ASP A 7 -17.37 -36.25 31.67
CA ASP A 7 -17.84 -35.31 30.65
C ASP A 7 -16.80 -34.20 30.55
N GLU A 8 -15.83 -34.39 29.66
CA GLU A 8 -14.85 -33.37 29.28
C GLU A 8 -15.59 -32.22 28.61
N MET A 9 -15.95 -31.26 29.44
CA MET A 9 -16.52 -29.96 29.09
C MET A 9 -15.55 -29.17 28.19
N VAL A 10 -15.49 -29.51 26.90
CA VAL A 10 -14.85 -28.67 25.88
C VAL A 10 -15.79 -27.49 25.63
N CYS A 11 -15.60 -26.43 26.42
CA CYS A 11 -16.28 -25.18 26.18
C CYS A 11 -15.75 -24.60 24.86
N GLY A 12 -16.49 -24.81 23.78
CA GLY A 12 -16.19 -24.29 22.44
C GLY A 12 -16.12 -22.76 22.47
N ILE A 13 -14.92 -22.21 22.68
CA ILE A 13 -14.65 -20.78 22.50
C ILE A 13 -14.69 -20.55 21.00
N GLY A 14 -15.86 -20.13 20.49
CA GLY A 14 -16.07 -19.82 19.08
C GLY A 14 -15.10 -18.75 18.58
N LEU A 15 -13.93 -19.16 18.10
CA LEU A 15 -12.95 -18.32 17.43
C LEU A 15 -13.42 -18.14 15.99
N LYS A 16 -14.02 -16.99 15.69
CA LYS A 16 -14.41 -16.63 14.31
C LYS A 16 -13.17 -16.22 13.53
N LEU A 17 -12.45 -17.20 13.00
CA LEU A 17 -11.36 -16.96 12.06
C LEU A 17 -11.93 -16.69 10.65
N PRO A 18 -11.28 -15.80 9.88
CA PRO A 18 -11.65 -15.57 8.48
C PRO A 18 -11.38 -16.83 7.64
N THR A 19 -12.09 -16.96 6.52
CA THR A 19 -11.82 -17.98 5.51
C THR A 19 -10.42 -17.80 4.93
N PHE A 20 -9.70 -18.89 4.73
CA PHE A 20 -8.36 -18.86 4.16
C PHE A 20 -8.37 -18.36 2.69
N SER A 21 -7.30 -17.70 2.27
CA SER A 21 -7.12 -17.28 0.89
C SER A 21 -5.64 -17.21 0.52
N THR A 22 -5.24 -18.02 -0.46
CA THR A 22 -3.89 -18.10 -1.03
C THR A 22 -3.38 -16.76 -1.59
N LYS A 23 -4.29 -15.88 -2.04
CA LYS A 23 -3.94 -14.54 -2.54
C LYS A 23 -3.48 -13.57 -1.45
N SER A 24 -3.84 -13.85 -0.20
CA SER A 24 -3.58 -12.94 0.93
C SER A 24 -3.23 -13.70 2.22
N THR A 25 -2.47 -14.78 2.09
CA THR A 25 -2.00 -15.65 3.18
C THR A 25 -1.46 -14.87 4.38
N GLU A 26 -0.62 -13.86 4.14
CA GLU A 26 -0.02 -13.06 5.21
C GLU A 26 -1.04 -12.23 5.99
N ARG A 27 -2.03 -11.63 5.31
CA ARG A 27 -3.11 -10.89 5.99
C ARG A 27 -4.00 -11.82 6.80
N TRP A 28 -4.23 -13.02 6.28
CA TRP A 28 -4.98 -14.04 6.99
C TRP A 28 -4.29 -14.40 8.32
N PHE A 29 -2.99 -14.68 8.30
CA PHE A 29 -2.23 -14.93 9.55
C PHE A 29 -2.28 -13.75 10.51
N GLN A 30 -2.16 -12.51 10.04
CA GLN A 30 -2.29 -11.31 10.91
C GLN A 30 -3.65 -11.25 11.62
N CYS A 31 -4.74 -11.57 10.92
CA CYS A 31 -6.08 -11.65 11.49
C CYS A 31 -6.19 -12.79 12.52
N CYS A 32 -5.63 -13.97 12.21
CA CYS A 32 -5.60 -15.11 13.13
C CYS A 32 -4.84 -14.77 14.41
N GLU A 33 -3.64 -14.18 14.31
CA GLU A 33 -2.85 -13.76 15.46
C GLU A 33 -3.55 -12.70 16.31
N ALA A 34 -4.26 -11.75 15.69
CA ALA A 34 -5.07 -10.79 16.41
C ALA A 34 -6.18 -11.49 17.20
N ALA A 35 -6.88 -12.45 16.59
CA ALA A 35 -7.91 -13.24 17.26
C ALA A 35 -7.34 -14.08 18.42
N PHE A 36 -6.17 -14.71 18.22
CA PHE A 36 -5.47 -15.46 19.27
C PHE A 36 -5.09 -14.56 20.44
N ARG A 37 -4.55 -13.36 20.18
CA ARG A 37 -4.23 -12.37 21.23
C ARG A 37 -5.48 -11.95 22.01
N LEU A 38 -6.58 -11.68 21.32
CA LEU A 38 -7.84 -11.27 21.96
C LEU A 38 -8.44 -12.38 22.84
N LYS A 39 -8.26 -13.65 22.44
CA LYS A 39 -8.74 -14.82 23.19
C LYS A 39 -7.70 -15.41 24.15
N LYS A 40 -6.52 -14.78 24.27
CA LYS A 40 -5.38 -15.25 25.09
C LYS A 40 -4.97 -16.69 24.77
N ILE A 41 -5.08 -17.10 23.51
CA ILE A 41 -4.60 -18.40 23.04
C ILE A 41 -3.09 -18.31 22.89
N THR A 42 -2.35 -18.96 23.79
CA THR A 42 -0.89 -18.92 23.86
C THR A 42 -0.24 -20.19 23.30
N SER A 43 -0.87 -21.34 23.51
CA SER A 43 -0.41 -22.66 23.05
C SER A 43 -0.24 -22.70 21.53
N SER A 44 0.92 -23.18 21.06
CA SER A 44 1.23 -23.32 19.64
C SER A 44 0.31 -24.34 18.96
N ASN A 45 0.12 -25.53 19.56
CA ASN A 45 -0.80 -26.56 19.05
C ASN A 45 -2.21 -26.02 18.87
N THR A 46 -2.76 -25.30 19.86
CA THR A 46 -4.13 -24.77 19.76
C THR A 46 -4.27 -23.75 18.62
N LYS A 47 -3.24 -22.94 18.36
CA LYS A 47 -3.24 -22.01 17.21
C LYS A 47 -3.17 -22.78 15.89
N TYR A 48 -2.32 -23.80 15.83
CA TYR A 48 -2.19 -24.69 14.67
C TYR A 48 -3.52 -25.38 14.35
N ASP A 49 -4.18 -26.01 15.32
CA ASP A 49 -5.46 -26.69 15.15
C ASP A 49 -6.57 -25.74 14.65
N HIS A 50 -6.62 -24.53 15.22
CA HIS A 50 -7.55 -23.49 14.76
C HIS A 50 -7.29 -23.05 13.32
N CYS A 51 -6.03 -22.87 12.94
CA CYS A 51 -5.65 -22.54 11.58
C CYS A 51 -5.97 -23.69 10.60
N LEU A 52 -5.66 -24.93 10.98
CA LEU A 52 -5.92 -26.13 10.20
C LEU A 52 -7.42 -26.29 9.89
N SER A 53 -8.30 -25.98 10.85
CA SER A 53 -9.76 -26.01 10.65
C SER A 53 -10.30 -25.02 9.60
N LYS A 54 -9.46 -24.11 9.08
CA LYS A 54 -9.84 -23.05 8.14
C LYS A 54 -9.12 -23.12 6.81
N ILE A 55 -8.06 -23.91 6.72
CA ILE A 55 -7.33 -24.15 5.47
C ILE A 55 -8.12 -25.16 4.62
N ASP A 56 -8.14 -24.94 3.31
CA ASP A 56 -8.68 -25.90 2.35
C ASP A 56 -7.73 -27.11 2.19
N PRO A 57 -8.27 -28.33 2.01
CA PRO A 57 -7.44 -29.54 1.89
C PRO A 57 -6.39 -29.48 0.78
N GLU A 58 -6.71 -28.79 -0.33
CA GLU A 58 -5.80 -28.60 -1.47
C GLU A 58 -4.55 -27.79 -1.07
N THR A 59 -4.73 -26.69 -0.34
CA THR A 59 -3.61 -25.93 0.26
C THR A 59 -2.85 -26.75 1.30
N PHE A 60 -3.52 -27.61 2.06
CA PHE A 60 -2.86 -28.44 3.08
C PHE A 60 -1.93 -29.48 2.44
N ASP A 61 -2.40 -30.19 1.42
CA ASP A 61 -1.61 -31.19 0.68
C ASP A 61 -0.39 -30.54 0.00
N ASP A 62 -0.57 -29.34 -0.56
CA ASP A 62 0.49 -28.56 -1.21
C ASP A 62 1.63 -28.13 -0.28
N VAL A 63 1.34 -27.97 1.02
CA VAL A 63 2.30 -27.49 2.02
C VAL A 63 3.04 -28.65 2.71
N CYS A 64 2.70 -29.91 2.40
CA CYS A 64 3.36 -31.15 2.82
C CYS A 64 3.96 -31.07 4.24
N LEU A 65 3.07 -30.96 5.22
CA LEU A 65 3.39 -30.66 6.61
C LEU A 65 3.77 -31.88 7.45
N THR A 66 4.17 -32.99 6.82
CA THR A 66 4.43 -34.28 7.45
C THR A 66 5.44 -34.24 8.60
N ASP A 67 6.25 -33.18 8.71
CA ASP A 67 7.26 -33.02 9.75
C ASP A 67 6.78 -32.20 10.98
N LEU A 68 5.57 -31.60 10.92
CA LEU A 68 5.07 -30.71 12.00
C LEU A 68 4.67 -31.43 13.28
N GLU A 69 4.34 -32.73 13.23
CA GLU A 69 3.85 -33.48 14.40
C GLU A 69 4.89 -33.57 15.52
N ASN A 70 6.18 -33.36 15.23
CA ASN A 70 7.28 -33.39 16.18
C ASN A 70 7.93 -32.01 16.47
N SER A 71 7.31 -30.92 16.00
CA SER A 71 7.86 -29.58 16.20
C SER A 71 7.60 -29.04 17.61
N GLU A 72 8.57 -28.29 18.16
CA GLU A 72 8.40 -27.52 19.40
C GLU A 72 7.48 -26.29 19.22
N ASP A 73 7.35 -25.78 17.99
CA ASP A 73 6.42 -24.68 17.63
C ASP A 73 5.65 -24.97 16.33
N PRO A 74 4.67 -25.89 16.35
CA PRO A 74 3.94 -26.30 15.16
C PRO A 74 3.25 -25.15 14.42
N TYR A 75 2.78 -24.13 15.14
CA TYR A 75 2.20 -22.92 14.53
C TYR A 75 3.24 -22.09 13.78
N GLY A 76 4.44 -21.92 14.36
CA GLY A 76 5.53 -21.15 13.75
C GLY A 76 5.98 -21.77 12.44
N ASP A 77 6.29 -23.06 12.48
CA ASP A 77 6.74 -23.83 11.32
C ASP A 77 5.66 -23.91 10.24
N PHE A 78 4.41 -24.13 10.63
CA PHE A 78 3.26 -24.08 9.72
C PHE A 78 3.15 -22.73 9.02
N LYS A 79 3.20 -21.63 9.80
CA LYS A 79 3.10 -20.29 9.25
C LYS A 79 4.24 -20.02 8.27
N GLU A 80 5.45 -20.43 8.59
CA GLU A 80 6.61 -20.29 7.71
C GLU A 80 6.45 -21.09 6.42
N ALA A 81 6.05 -22.37 6.51
CA ALA A 81 5.83 -23.22 5.35
C ALA A 81 4.77 -22.65 4.39
N VAL A 82 3.61 -22.25 4.93
CA VAL A 82 2.52 -21.67 4.13
C VAL A 82 2.93 -20.31 3.53
N LEU A 83 3.65 -19.47 4.28
CA LEU A 83 4.14 -18.19 3.75
C LEU A 83 5.23 -18.41 2.69
N SER A 84 6.14 -19.36 2.87
CA SER A 84 7.17 -19.68 1.89
C SER A 84 6.54 -20.14 0.57
N ARG A 85 5.49 -20.96 0.64
CA ARG A 85 4.83 -21.52 -0.55
C ARG A 85 3.97 -20.51 -1.31
N TYR A 86 3.22 -19.67 -0.61
CA TYR A 86 2.20 -18.79 -1.23
C TYR A 86 2.55 -17.31 -1.20
N SER A 87 3.64 -16.91 -0.54
CA SER A 87 4.14 -15.53 -0.68
C SER A 87 5.00 -15.40 -1.93
N LEU A 88 4.86 -14.29 -2.63
CA LEU A 88 5.75 -13.96 -3.74
C LEU A 88 7.17 -13.75 -3.21
N SER A 89 8.17 -14.28 -3.92
CA SER A 89 9.58 -13.96 -3.66
C SER A 89 9.83 -12.44 -3.83
N PRO A 90 10.90 -11.88 -3.23
CA PRO A 90 11.29 -10.50 -3.47
C PRO A 90 11.39 -10.16 -4.97
N GLU A 91 11.93 -11.08 -5.75
CA GLU A 91 12.13 -10.97 -7.20
C GLU A 91 10.78 -10.96 -7.93
N ASP A 92 9.90 -11.91 -7.64
CA ASP A 92 8.55 -11.99 -8.23
C ASP A 92 7.70 -10.76 -7.88
N ARG A 93 7.91 -10.16 -6.70
CA ARG A 93 7.24 -8.91 -6.31
C ARG A 93 7.69 -7.73 -7.15
N VAL A 94 8.98 -7.65 -7.44
CA VAL A 94 9.54 -6.62 -8.33
C VAL A 94 9.05 -6.86 -9.74
N GLU A 95 9.09 -8.09 -10.24
CA GLU A 95 8.56 -8.44 -11.56
C GLU A 95 7.06 -8.10 -11.67
N ALA A 96 6.25 -8.50 -10.68
CA ALA A 96 4.83 -8.16 -10.64
C ALA A 96 4.59 -6.65 -10.57
N ALA A 97 5.46 -5.88 -9.89
CA ALA A 97 5.38 -4.42 -9.87
C ALA A 97 5.77 -3.80 -11.21
N LEU A 98 6.77 -4.35 -11.91
CA LEU A 98 7.23 -3.90 -13.23
C LEU A 98 6.24 -4.22 -14.34
N ALA A 99 5.55 -5.36 -14.24
CA ALA A 99 4.53 -5.81 -15.18
C ALA A 99 3.16 -5.14 -14.95
N TYR A 100 2.95 -4.51 -13.79
CA TYR A 100 1.67 -3.88 -13.47
C TYR A 100 1.46 -2.58 -14.26
N GLU A 101 0.41 -2.56 -15.09
CA GLU A 101 -0.03 -1.37 -15.79
C GLU A 101 -0.87 -0.46 -14.88
N VAL A 102 -0.50 0.82 -14.80
CA VAL A 102 -1.14 1.79 -13.91
C VAL A 102 -2.25 2.54 -14.64
N ASP A 103 -3.48 2.07 -14.46
CA ASP A 103 -4.69 2.73 -14.97
C ASP A 103 -5.02 4.00 -14.19
N ASP A 104 -5.09 3.90 -12.86
CA ASP A 104 -5.33 5.01 -11.95
C ASP A 104 -4.13 5.19 -11.01
N ILE A 105 -3.71 6.45 -10.83
CA ILE A 105 -2.50 6.78 -10.07
C ILE A 105 -2.62 6.35 -8.61
N ARG A 106 -3.81 6.46 -8.00
CA ARG A 106 -4.01 6.13 -6.59
C ARG A 106 -4.05 4.61 -6.41
N SER A 107 -4.85 3.91 -7.22
CA SER A 107 -4.97 2.46 -7.16
C SER A 107 -3.64 1.78 -7.49
N GLY A 108 -2.92 2.28 -8.50
CA GLY A 108 -1.62 1.76 -8.88
C GLY A 108 -0.55 1.99 -7.81
N TYR A 109 -0.52 3.17 -7.18
CA TYR A 109 0.36 3.40 -6.03
C TYR A 109 0.08 2.40 -4.90
N GLN A 110 -1.18 2.18 -4.52
CA GLN A 110 -1.52 1.24 -3.45
C GLN A 110 -1.12 -0.20 -3.82
N ARG A 111 -1.31 -0.59 -5.09
CA ARG A 111 -0.93 -1.91 -5.57
C ARG A 111 0.58 -2.11 -5.54
N ILE A 112 1.35 -1.22 -6.15
CA ILE A 112 2.81 -1.27 -6.20
C ILE A 112 3.39 -1.21 -4.78
N LYS A 113 2.89 -0.31 -3.93
CA LYS A 113 3.28 -0.26 -2.52
C LYS A 113 3.05 -1.59 -1.83
N SER A 114 1.88 -2.21 -1.98
CA SER A 114 1.58 -3.50 -1.33
C SER A 114 2.48 -4.66 -1.75
N LEU A 115 3.05 -4.60 -2.97
CA LEU A 115 4.01 -5.58 -3.48
C LEU A 115 5.39 -5.35 -2.86
N LEU A 116 5.82 -4.08 -2.81
CA LEU A 116 7.18 -3.68 -2.47
C LEU A 116 7.42 -3.39 -0.97
N ASP A 117 6.42 -2.99 -0.18
CA ASP A 117 6.57 -2.64 1.27
C ASP A 117 7.16 -3.77 2.12
N LYS A 118 7.17 -5.00 1.59
CA LYS A 118 7.64 -6.21 2.27
C LYS A 118 9.08 -6.59 1.96
N SER A 119 9.78 -5.84 1.11
CA SER A 119 11.19 -6.10 0.78
C SER A 119 12.13 -5.19 1.60
N ARG A 120 13.38 -5.63 1.77
CA ARG A 120 14.39 -5.08 2.70
C ARG A 120 14.96 -3.72 2.29
N VAL A 121 14.61 -3.17 1.13
CA VAL A 121 15.22 -1.95 0.54
C VAL A 121 14.19 -0.83 0.30
N PRO A 122 13.74 -0.13 1.35
CA PRO A 122 12.64 0.84 1.25
C PRO A 122 12.93 2.02 0.31
N ASP A 123 14.16 2.54 0.30
CA ASP A 123 14.53 3.69 -0.55
C ASP A 123 14.48 3.34 -2.04
N LEU A 124 14.92 2.13 -2.40
CA LEU A 124 14.86 1.64 -3.78
C LEU A 124 13.41 1.45 -4.23
N HIS A 125 12.52 0.99 -3.34
CA HIS A 125 11.10 0.89 -3.67
C HIS A 125 10.42 2.23 -3.87
N VAL A 126 10.80 3.24 -3.08
CA VAL A 126 10.29 4.60 -3.28
C VAL A 126 10.69 5.10 -4.66
N ALA A 127 11.97 4.95 -5.03
CA ALA A 127 12.46 5.33 -6.36
C ALA A 127 11.73 4.55 -7.48
N LEU A 128 11.64 3.23 -7.36
CA LEU A 128 10.97 2.36 -8.33
C LEU A 128 9.49 2.70 -8.48
N THR A 129 8.78 2.92 -7.37
CA THR A 129 7.36 3.30 -7.39
C THR A 129 7.17 4.63 -8.11
N LYS A 130 8.04 5.61 -7.86
CA LYS A 130 7.96 6.91 -8.54
C LYS A 130 8.18 6.75 -10.04
N GLU A 131 9.16 5.95 -10.46
CA GLU A 131 9.41 5.69 -11.89
C GLU A 131 8.26 4.93 -12.57
N LEU A 132 7.68 3.92 -11.90
CA LEU A 132 6.50 3.20 -12.43
C LEU A 132 5.30 4.12 -12.63
N LEU A 133 5.02 5.01 -11.68
CA LEU A 133 3.96 6.00 -11.82
C LEU A 133 4.27 7.03 -12.93
N LEU A 134 5.54 7.40 -13.11
CA LEU A 134 5.95 8.29 -14.21
C LEU A 134 5.77 7.62 -15.57
N ARG A 135 6.04 6.31 -15.69
CA ARG A 135 5.86 5.53 -16.93
C ARG A 135 4.40 5.49 -17.38
N SER A 136 3.45 5.58 -16.46
CA SER A 136 2.00 5.61 -16.79
C SER A 136 1.52 6.95 -17.34
N LEU A 137 2.39 7.97 -17.43
CA LEU A 137 2.07 9.30 -17.93
C LEU A 137 2.58 9.52 -19.34
N THR A 138 1.93 10.43 -20.08
CA THR A 138 2.44 10.93 -21.37
C THR A 138 3.74 11.71 -21.18
N ASP A 139 4.53 11.88 -22.24
CA ASP A 139 5.84 12.55 -22.14
C ASP A 139 5.76 13.98 -21.58
N THR A 140 4.69 14.71 -21.94
CA THR A 140 4.45 16.07 -21.44
C THR A 140 4.08 16.09 -19.96
N GLN A 141 3.22 15.18 -19.52
CA GLN A 141 2.87 15.00 -18.10
C GLN A 141 4.09 14.55 -17.30
N ARG A 142 4.90 13.63 -17.84
CA ARG A 142 6.10 13.07 -17.21
C ARG A 142 7.18 14.13 -17.00
N ALA A 143 7.44 14.97 -18.01
CA ALA A 143 8.39 16.09 -17.88
C ALA A 143 8.00 17.04 -16.75
N THR A 144 6.70 17.32 -16.63
CA THR A 144 6.15 18.14 -15.54
C THR A 144 6.28 17.42 -14.20
N ALA A 145 5.87 16.14 -14.13
CA ALA A 145 5.87 15.32 -12.92
C ALA A 145 7.27 15.10 -12.32
N ARG A 146 8.33 15.05 -13.14
CA ARG A 146 9.72 14.92 -12.66
C ARG A 146 10.17 16.06 -11.76
N ALA A 147 9.61 17.27 -11.93
CA ALA A 147 9.89 18.38 -11.04
C ALA A 147 9.42 18.13 -9.59
N PHE A 148 8.52 17.17 -9.38
CA PHE A 148 7.98 16.82 -8.07
C PHE A 148 8.72 15.64 -7.43
N ASN A 149 9.75 15.08 -8.06
CA ASN A 149 10.42 13.86 -7.59
C ASN A 149 11.09 14.04 -6.21
N SER A 150 11.44 15.27 -5.82
CA SER A 150 11.97 15.57 -4.49
C SER A 150 10.93 15.56 -3.36
N LEU A 151 9.64 15.44 -3.69
CA LEU A 151 8.57 15.35 -2.69
C LEU A 151 8.55 13.96 -2.03
N LYS A 152 7.96 13.91 -0.83
CA LYS A 152 7.57 12.64 -0.20
C LYS A 152 6.61 11.87 -1.10
N ILE A 153 6.65 10.55 -1.05
CA ILE A 153 5.90 9.71 -1.99
C ILE A 153 4.39 9.99 -1.95
N GLU A 154 3.82 10.28 -0.78
CA GLU A 154 2.40 10.60 -0.63
C GLU A 154 2.03 11.91 -1.33
N ASP A 155 2.91 12.91 -1.30
CA ASP A 155 2.70 14.21 -1.94
C ASP A 155 3.01 14.17 -3.44
N PHE A 156 3.96 13.35 -3.84
CA PHE A 156 4.25 13.04 -5.23
C PHE A 156 3.06 12.36 -5.93
N VAL A 157 2.47 11.34 -5.32
CA VAL A 157 1.28 10.62 -5.85
C VAL A 157 0.12 11.59 -6.07
N LYS A 158 -0.14 12.48 -5.09
CA LYS A 158 -1.18 13.52 -5.23
C LYS A 158 -0.87 14.51 -6.35
N ALA A 159 0.39 14.92 -6.49
CA ALA A 159 0.82 15.85 -7.54
C ALA A 159 0.59 15.26 -8.93
N ILE A 160 0.96 13.98 -9.12
CA ILE A 160 0.78 13.27 -10.39
C ILE A 160 -0.71 13.06 -10.70
N ASP A 161 -1.52 12.66 -9.72
CA ASP A 161 -2.98 12.52 -9.88
C ASP A 161 -3.60 13.86 -10.35
N ASP A 162 -3.16 14.98 -9.79
CA ASP A 162 -3.61 16.32 -10.19
C ASP A 162 -3.17 16.70 -11.61
N ILE A 163 -1.94 16.33 -12.02
CA ILE A 163 -1.43 16.50 -13.39
C ILE A 163 -2.27 15.72 -14.40
N ARG A 164 -2.49 14.43 -14.13
CA ARG A 164 -3.26 13.55 -15.03
C ARG A 164 -4.69 14.06 -15.20
N ARG A 165 -5.37 14.42 -14.11
CA ARG A 165 -6.74 14.96 -14.15
C ARG A 165 -6.88 16.27 -14.91
N ARG A 166 -5.94 17.19 -14.76
CA ARG A 166 -5.98 18.49 -15.46
C ARG A 166 -5.84 18.33 -16.97
N SER A 167 -5.08 17.34 -17.43
CA SER A 167 -4.92 17.04 -18.85
C SER A 167 -6.08 16.24 -19.45
N THR A 168 -6.73 15.35 -18.68
CA THR A 168 -7.85 14.53 -19.18
C THR A 168 -9.22 15.21 -19.02
N GLY A 169 -9.29 16.36 -18.32
CA GLY A 169 -10.55 17.05 -18.04
C GLY A 169 -11.50 16.28 -17.12
N GLN A 170 -11.10 15.13 -16.59
CA GLN A 170 -11.93 14.28 -15.73
C GLN A 170 -12.16 14.96 -14.37
N LYS A 171 -13.44 15.18 -14.05
CA LYS A 171 -13.89 15.52 -12.69
C LYS A 171 -13.63 14.34 -11.75
N PRO A 172 -13.40 14.57 -10.44
CA PRO A 172 -13.28 13.48 -9.48
C PRO A 172 -14.53 12.60 -9.53
N ALA A 173 -14.34 11.29 -9.64
CA ALA A 173 -15.41 10.32 -9.38
C ALA A 173 -15.89 10.52 -7.93
N GLY A 174 -17.17 10.90 -7.77
CA GLY A 174 -17.82 11.11 -6.47
C GLY A 174 -18.29 12.53 -6.14
N ALA A 175 -18.23 13.50 -7.06
CA ALA A 175 -18.86 14.81 -6.84
C ALA A 175 -20.29 14.83 -7.43
N GLU A 176 -21.29 14.54 -6.58
CA GLU A 176 -22.70 14.82 -6.87
C GLU A 176 -22.86 16.29 -7.23
N ILE A 177 -23.53 16.56 -8.36
CA ILE A 177 -23.80 17.91 -8.83
C ILE A 177 -25.03 18.44 -8.10
N THR A 178 -24.83 19.13 -6.98
CA THR A 178 -25.83 20.08 -6.47
C THR A 178 -25.41 21.47 -6.93
N ALA A 179 -26.13 21.98 -7.94
CA ALA A 179 -25.93 23.31 -8.47
C ALA A 179 -26.67 24.34 -7.62
N ILE A 180 -25.97 25.07 -6.74
CA ILE A 180 -26.33 26.44 -6.31
C ILE A 180 -25.01 27.20 -6.05
N GLY A 181 -24.93 28.44 -6.56
CA GLY A 181 -23.70 29.22 -6.68
C GLY A 181 -22.93 29.50 -5.38
N SER A 182 -21.61 29.37 -5.47
CA SER A 182 -20.63 30.20 -4.73
C SER A 182 -19.21 29.91 -5.20
N GLU A 183 -18.50 30.99 -5.53
CA GLU A 183 -17.06 31.02 -5.76
C GLU A 183 -16.28 30.45 -4.56
N LYS A 184 -15.70 29.25 -4.67
CA LYS A 184 -14.49 28.87 -3.94
C LYS A 184 -13.65 27.95 -4.82
N GLY A 185 -12.49 28.46 -5.25
CA GLY A 185 -11.55 27.77 -6.13
C GLY A 185 -11.31 26.32 -5.71
N LYS A 186 -11.44 25.40 -6.69
CA LYS A 186 -11.03 24.00 -6.53
C LYS A 186 -9.62 23.99 -5.92
N LYS A 187 -9.47 23.28 -4.80
CA LYS A 187 -8.27 23.23 -3.93
C LYS A 187 -7.08 22.56 -4.64
N ASN A 188 -6.63 23.14 -5.73
CA ASN A 188 -5.47 22.73 -6.50
C ASN A 188 -4.23 22.95 -5.64
N ARG A 189 -3.78 21.92 -4.92
CA ARG A 189 -2.65 22.00 -3.97
C ARG A 189 -1.35 22.51 -4.59
N ILE A 190 -1.24 22.55 -5.92
CA ILE A 190 -0.09 23.10 -6.64
C ILE A 190 -0.54 24.33 -7.42
N CYS A 191 0.17 25.44 -7.25
CA CYS A 191 -0.12 26.70 -7.93
C CYS A 191 0.17 26.61 -9.44
N ARG A 192 -0.41 27.53 -10.21
CA ARG A 192 -0.34 27.51 -11.68
C ARG A 192 1.10 27.53 -12.22
N LEU A 193 1.99 28.27 -11.55
CA LEU A 193 3.39 28.41 -11.97
C LEU A 193 4.19 27.15 -11.69
N HIS A 194 4.09 26.57 -10.50
CA HIS A 194 4.73 25.29 -10.19
C HIS A 194 4.13 24.14 -10.99
N PHE A 195 2.87 24.25 -11.42
CA PHE A 195 2.29 23.30 -12.36
C PHE A 195 2.94 23.37 -13.75
N LYS A 196 3.24 24.57 -14.26
CA LYS A 196 3.79 24.75 -15.61
C LYS A 196 5.32 24.58 -15.66
N PHE A 197 6.01 25.03 -14.62
CA PHE A 197 7.47 25.15 -14.62
C PHE A 197 8.15 24.26 -13.57
N GLY A 198 7.38 23.58 -12.72
CA GLY A 198 7.95 22.75 -11.66
C GLY A 198 8.86 23.55 -10.73
N VAL A 199 9.97 22.95 -10.32
CA VAL A 199 11.01 23.58 -9.47
C VAL A 199 11.71 24.78 -10.12
N LYS A 200 11.56 24.98 -11.44
CA LYS A 200 12.11 26.14 -12.15
C LYS A 200 11.17 27.35 -12.10
N ALA A 201 10.04 27.26 -11.41
CA ALA A 201 9.14 28.39 -11.24
C ALA A 201 9.81 29.50 -10.41
N THR A 202 9.78 30.72 -10.93
CA THR A 202 10.41 31.89 -10.31
C THR A 202 9.66 32.42 -9.08
N ARG A 203 8.36 32.06 -8.94
CA ARG A 203 7.54 32.50 -7.80
C ARG A 203 6.44 31.49 -7.49
N CYS A 204 6.04 31.43 -6.22
CA CYS A 204 4.87 30.68 -5.79
C CYS A 204 3.66 31.59 -5.62
N GLU A 205 2.57 31.32 -6.34
CA GLU A 205 1.28 31.98 -6.13
C GLU A 205 0.31 31.07 -5.35
N GLN A 206 -0.93 31.53 -5.14
CA GLN A 206 -1.97 30.74 -4.49
C GLN A 206 -2.13 29.34 -5.12
N PRO A 207 -2.46 28.30 -4.32
CA PRO A 207 -2.79 28.37 -2.90
C PRO A 207 -1.56 28.38 -1.98
N LYS A 208 -1.73 28.94 -0.77
CA LYS A 208 -0.71 28.90 0.30
C LYS A 208 -0.29 27.48 0.70
N THR A 209 -1.07 26.46 0.32
CA THR A 209 -0.78 25.04 0.53
C THR A 209 0.16 24.45 -0.51
N CYS A 210 0.74 25.27 -1.40
CA CYS A 210 1.69 24.80 -2.39
C CYS A 210 2.96 24.23 -1.74
N PRO A 211 3.33 22.96 -2.02
CA PRO A 211 4.52 22.33 -1.43
C PRO A 211 5.83 23.06 -1.72
N PHE A 212 5.86 23.89 -2.76
CA PHE A 212 7.03 24.67 -3.19
C PHE A 212 7.04 26.10 -2.63
N GLY A 213 5.96 26.54 -1.95
CA GLY A 213 5.83 27.91 -1.45
C GLY A 213 6.82 28.29 -0.34
N ASN A 214 7.36 27.30 0.39
CA ASN A 214 8.27 27.52 1.50
C ASN A 214 9.77 27.44 1.15
N LYS A 215 10.14 27.31 -0.14
CA LYS A 215 11.55 27.02 -0.51
C LYS A 215 12.28 28.08 -1.35
N ASN A 216 11.65 29.16 -1.78
CA ASN A 216 12.32 30.22 -2.55
C ASN A 216 12.30 31.57 -1.83
N THR A 217 13.16 31.72 -0.83
CA THR A 217 13.75 33.01 -0.47
C THR A 217 15.26 32.87 -0.47
N THR A 218 15.85 32.91 -1.67
CA THR A 218 17.22 33.40 -1.84
C THR A 218 17.15 34.53 -2.87
N PRO A 219 17.46 35.78 -2.50
CA PRO A 219 17.47 36.89 -3.45
C PRO A 219 18.82 36.88 -4.18
N ALA A 220 18.81 36.62 -5.48
CA ALA A 220 19.94 36.95 -6.34
C ALA A 220 19.55 38.17 -7.19
N ASN A 221 19.96 39.33 -6.68
CA ASN A 221 19.90 40.63 -7.32
C ASN A 221 20.92 40.70 -8.47
N SER A 222 20.51 41.20 -9.64
CA SER A 222 21.33 42.09 -10.47
C SER A 222 20.48 42.67 -11.61
N ASN A 223 19.91 43.85 -11.38
CA ASN A 223 19.60 44.80 -12.45
C ASN A 223 20.93 45.33 -13.01
N PRO A 224 21.11 45.44 -14.34
CA PRO A 224 21.94 46.50 -14.90
C PRO A 224 21.07 47.73 -15.12
N SER A 225 21.39 48.80 -14.40
CA SER A 225 20.88 50.14 -14.65
C SER A 225 21.27 50.61 -16.05
N SER A 226 20.32 51.28 -16.70
CA SER A 226 20.48 52.02 -17.94
C SER A 226 21.62 53.05 -17.87
N ASN A 227 22.30 53.22 -19.00
CA ASN A 227 22.67 54.53 -19.52
C ASN A 227 22.46 54.52 -21.03
#